data_AF-A0A5N5WTQ5-F1
#
_entry.id   AF-A0A5N5WTQ5-F1
#
_cell.length_a   1.000
_cell.length_b   1.000
_cell.length_c   1.000
_cell.angle_alpha   90.00
_cell.angle_beta   90.00
_cell.angle_gamma   90.00
#
_symmetry.space_group_name_H-M   'P 1'
#
loop_
_entity.id
_entity.type
_entity.pdbx_description
1 polymer ?
#
loop_
_entity_poly.entity_id
_entity_poly.type
_entity_poly.pdbx_seq_one_letter_code
_entity_poly.pdbx_strand_id
1 'polypeptide(L)'
;MASTIHERNKTEEEQSKDEDPPVKLRVTLPRGWAPRPGQTVYLYAKTVQPWSFVQGHPLSVVWWDETNNNGHTRRPLEEGVLRDLSIFGEVPGVANTIPPETSGAGPFTFWLLVQPQWGLTKDISAYVSSTNLKAVIDGPYGGHHRVGRYGHVVMFAQGIGIAAQIPYMRDFFYGSLQGRLPVRRISLIWETREKNLAIVQPWMTHLLREDHDNHYRTLMLNIQLYVVDKQGDLRYGRRVRSFAGPMNSKAIMLEELKLRRGKILVTGKCKYHKKQHELTGHLLVQLFEIKNGTTAGTNNVDEVLERVASINKELRRLNIVNNLSPELGIIEADVFLYAWDRNLDQHLKDFCRLRHYPIGWARLPPETDCGYWPYENSYWEQCDWITPSLLLSFIWQLRKARVQLEIVEDQELILLEFECVFNRKLDQLHMAHRNGGTGIGFLRAEDILQFYSALGDFLAAEDEEGYEGCRQNLRKECALYGYSNQWVPGTYLQEVCTAMYPW
;
A
#
# COMPACT_ATOMS: atom_id res chain seq x y z
N MET A 1 2.92 35.88 -34.39
CA MET A 1 2.74 34.45 -34.76
C MET A 1 2.31 33.71 -33.51
N ALA A 2 1.02 33.41 -33.39
CA ALA A 2 0.48 32.66 -32.27
C ALA A 2 0.73 31.15 -32.50
N SER A 3 1.46 30.52 -31.59
CA SER A 3 1.66 29.07 -31.56
C SER A 3 0.79 28.50 -30.46
N THR A 4 -0.37 27.98 -30.86
CA THR A 4 -1.29 27.27 -29.98
C THR A 4 -0.70 25.88 -29.70
N ILE A 5 -0.14 25.69 -28.51
CA ILE A 5 0.23 24.36 -28.01
C ILE A 5 -1.07 23.69 -27.57
N HIS A 6 -1.58 22.80 -28.42
CA HIS A 6 -2.69 21.93 -28.08
C HIS A 6 -2.18 20.87 -27.10
N GLU A 7 -2.45 21.07 -25.81
CA GLU A 7 -2.28 20.02 -24.80
C GLU A 7 -3.20 18.85 -25.15
N ARG A 8 -2.62 17.79 -25.73
CA ARG A 8 -3.30 16.50 -25.85
C ARG A 8 -3.64 15.99 -24.46
N ASN A 9 -4.93 15.82 -24.20
CA ASN A 9 -5.49 15.10 -23.06
C ASN A 9 -4.81 13.73 -22.90
N LYS A 10 -3.82 13.64 -22.01
CA LYS A 10 -3.05 12.42 -21.67
C LYS A 10 -3.89 11.31 -21.02
N THR A 11 -5.19 11.50 -20.81
CA THR A 11 -6.02 10.60 -20.01
C THR A 11 -6.67 9.46 -20.79
N GLU A 12 -6.67 9.51 -22.14
CA GLU A 12 -7.31 8.48 -22.98
C GLU A 12 -6.32 7.71 -23.88
N GLU A 13 -5.10 8.24 -24.14
CA GLU A 13 -4.09 7.57 -25.00
C GLU A 13 -3.21 6.53 -24.28
N GLU A 14 -3.27 6.41 -22.94
CA GLU A 14 -2.48 5.38 -22.21
C GLU A 14 -3.12 3.98 -22.23
N GLN A 15 -4.32 3.81 -22.81
CA GLN A 15 -5.01 2.51 -22.86
C GLN A 15 -4.70 1.63 -24.09
N SER A 16 -3.80 2.02 -25.00
CA SER A 16 -3.43 1.15 -26.14
C SER A 16 -1.99 1.26 -26.65
N LYS A 17 -1.00 1.54 -25.80
CA LYS A 17 0.38 1.15 -26.16
C LYS A 17 0.51 -0.37 -26.03
N ASP A 18 0.78 -1.02 -27.14
CA ASP A 18 1.08 -2.45 -27.19
C ASP A 18 2.43 -2.67 -26.49
N GLU A 19 2.41 -2.82 -25.16
CA GLU A 19 3.62 -3.04 -24.35
C GLU A 19 4.28 -4.36 -24.74
N ASP A 20 5.60 -4.40 -24.93
CA ASP A 20 6.30 -5.65 -25.25
C ASP A 20 5.99 -6.76 -24.23
N PRO A 21 5.91 -8.04 -24.63
CA PRO A 21 5.66 -9.13 -23.69
C PRO A 21 6.80 -9.23 -22.66
N PRO A 22 6.50 -9.65 -21.42
CA PRO A 22 7.52 -9.80 -20.39
C PRO A 22 8.56 -10.87 -20.77
N VAL A 23 9.78 -10.70 -20.28
CA VAL A 23 10.90 -11.61 -20.53
C VAL A 23 11.19 -12.42 -19.27
N LYS A 24 11.35 -13.73 -19.44
CA LYS A 24 11.75 -14.64 -18.37
C LYS A 24 13.27 -14.76 -18.33
N LEU A 25 13.88 -14.41 -17.21
CA LEU A 25 15.31 -14.59 -16.99
C LEU A 25 15.56 -15.74 -16.04
N ARG A 26 16.53 -16.60 -16.39
CA ARG A 26 17.03 -17.66 -15.51
C ARG A 26 18.38 -17.22 -14.96
N VAL A 27 18.49 -17.16 -13.65
CA VAL A 27 19.72 -16.77 -12.95
C VAL A 27 20.26 -17.99 -12.20
N THR A 28 21.54 -18.30 -12.44
CA THR A 28 22.24 -19.42 -11.82
C THR A 28 23.36 -18.87 -10.93
N LEU A 29 23.33 -19.22 -9.65
CA LEU A 29 24.31 -18.77 -8.65
C LEU A 29 25.31 -19.89 -8.32
N PRO A 30 26.59 -19.55 -8.11
CA PRO A 30 27.61 -20.53 -7.71
C PRO A 30 27.42 -21.02 -6.27
N ARG A 31 26.69 -20.26 -5.43
CA ARG A 31 26.37 -20.63 -4.04
C ARG A 31 24.87 -20.76 -3.85
N GLY A 32 24.48 -21.74 -3.04
CA GLY A 32 23.09 -21.94 -2.65
C GLY A 32 22.55 -20.74 -1.87
N TRP A 33 21.29 -20.41 -2.15
CA TRP A 33 20.52 -19.41 -1.42
C TRP A 33 19.18 -20.05 -1.02
N ALA A 34 18.65 -19.72 0.16
CA ALA A 34 17.33 -20.14 0.62
C ALA A 34 16.32 -19.00 0.42
N PRO A 35 15.59 -18.95 -0.72
CA PRO A 35 14.69 -17.86 -1.02
C PRO A 35 13.42 -17.97 -0.18
N ARG A 36 12.80 -16.82 0.06
CA ARG A 36 11.50 -16.64 0.70
C ARG A 36 10.57 -15.91 -0.26
N PRO A 37 9.26 -16.15 -0.17
CA PRO A 37 8.28 -15.40 -0.93
C PRO A 37 8.39 -13.89 -0.74
N GLY A 38 8.17 -13.14 -1.83
CA GLY A 38 8.19 -11.67 -1.81
C GLY A 38 9.59 -11.05 -1.67
N GLN A 39 10.65 -11.80 -1.95
CA GLN A 39 11.99 -11.25 -2.05
C GLN A 39 12.27 -10.63 -3.42
N THR A 40 13.04 -9.54 -3.38
CA THR A 40 13.50 -8.79 -4.55
C THR A 40 15.01 -8.81 -4.58
N VAL A 41 15.59 -8.86 -5.77
CA VAL A 41 17.03 -8.73 -6.01
C VAL A 41 17.29 -7.58 -6.96
N TYR A 42 18.42 -6.92 -6.83
CA TYR A 42 18.89 -5.95 -7.81
C TYR A 42 19.74 -6.69 -8.85
N LEU A 43 19.35 -6.55 -10.11
CA LEU A 43 20.08 -7.10 -11.26
C LEU A 43 20.94 -6.01 -11.87
N TYR A 44 22.23 -6.30 -12.02
CA TYR A 44 23.19 -5.53 -12.80
C TYR A 44 23.69 -6.44 -13.92
N ALA A 45 23.42 -6.09 -15.18
CA ALA A 45 23.85 -6.90 -16.31
C ALA A 45 24.61 -6.06 -17.32
N LYS A 46 25.68 -6.61 -17.89
CA LYS A 46 26.38 -5.99 -19.01
C LYS A 46 25.61 -6.29 -20.30
N THR A 47 24.85 -5.31 -20.79
CA THR A 47 24.13 -5.40 -22.08
C THR A 47 24.91 -4.71 -23.19
N VAL A 48 24.25 -4.48 -24.35
CA VAL A 48 24.87 -3.84 -25.52
C VAL A 48 25.28 -2.40 -25.20
N GLN A 49 24.59 -1.76 -24.25
CA GLN A 49 24.92 -0.43 -23.76
C GLN A 49 25.96 -0.51 -22.63
N PRO A 50 27.13 0.15 -22.77
CA PRO A 50 28.22 0.06 -21.80
C PRO A 50 27.86 0.56 -20.40
N TRP A 51 26.87 1.44 -20.23
CA TRP A 51 26.55 2.03 -18.92
C TRP A 51 25.41 1.31 -18.18
N SER A 52 24.73 0.36 -18.84
CA SER A 52 23.59 -0.36 -18.26
C SER A 52 23.96 -1.27 -17.07
N PHE A 53 25.24 -1.61 -16.91
CA PHE A 53 25.71 -2.37 -15.74
C PHE A 53 25.85 -1.53 -14.47
N VAL A 54 25.80 -0.19 -14.55
CA VAL A 54 25.94 0.72 -13.39
C VAL A 54 24.60 0.92 -12.69
N GLN A 55 23.49 0.64 -13.37
CA GLN A 55 22.14 0.80 -12.84
C GLN A 55 21.61 -0.56 -12.35
N GLY A 56 21.36 -0.66 -11.05
CA GLY A 56 20.73 -1.84 -10.46
C GLY A 56 19.22 -1.77 -10.64
N HIS A 57 18.62 -2.81 -11.23
CA HIS A 57 17.17 -2.87 -11.40
C HIS A 57 16.54 -3.84 -10.40
N PRO A 58 15.60 -3.38 -9.55
CA PRO A 58 14.93 -4.25 -8.59
C PRO A 58 13.93 -5.17 -9.31
N LEU A 59 14.09 -6.49 -9.12
CA LEU A 59 13.27 -7.53 -9.72
C LEU A 59 12.82 -8.54 -8.67
N SER A 60 11.52 -8.86 -8.66
CA SER A 60 10.98 -9.88 -7.76
C SER A 60 11.41 -11.27 -8.20
N VAL A 61 11.84 -12.08 -7.24
CA VAL A 61 12.10 -13.51 -7.47
C VAL A 61 10.77 -14.22 -7.60
N VAL A 62 10.55 -14.84 -8.75
CA VAL A 62 9.24 -15.42 -9.13
C VAL A 62 9.17 -16.92 -8.84
N TRP A 63 10.27 -17.63 -9.09
CA TRP A 63 10.37 -19.07 -8.90
C TRP A 63 11.82 -19.48 -8.61
N TRP A 64 12.03 -20.63 -7.99
CA TRP A 64 13.35 -21.23 -7.76
C TRP A 64 13.26 -22.75 -7.69
N ASP A 65 14.36 -23.43 -7.97
CA ASP A 65 14.43 -24.87 -7.79
C ASP A 65 14.67 -25.19 -6.31
N GLU A 66 13.89 -26.14 -5.77
CA GLU A 66 14.16 -26.71 -4.45
C GLU A 66 15.14 -27.86 -4.62
N THR A 67 16.20 -27.88 -3.81
CA THR A 67 17.17 -28.98 -3.76
C THR A 67 16.61 -30.27 -3.11
N ASN A 68 15.30 -30.38 -2.95
CA ASN A 68 14.69 -31.42 -2.12
C ASN A 68 14.53 -32.75 -2.88
N ASN A 69 15.13 -33.76 -2.26
CA ASN A 69 15.55 -35.03 -2.81
C ASN A 69 14.46 -36.10 -2.69
N ASN A 70 13.22 -35.80 -3.08
CA ASN A 70 12.14 -36.78 -3.04
C ASN A 70 12.04 -37.45 -4.41
N GLY A 71 12.87 -38.48 -4.63
CA GLY A 71 12.92 -39.32 -5.82
C GLY A 71 11.67 -40.18 -6.06
N HIS A 72 10.49 -39.56 -6.06
CA HIS A 72 9.30 -40.17 -6.63
C HIS A 72 9.36 -39.98 -8.14
N THR A 73 9.68 -41.05 -8.86
CA THR A 73 9.43 -41.16 -10.29
C THR A 73 7.95 -40.85 -10.54
N ARG A 74 7.69 -39.63 -11.03
CA ARG A 74 6.35 -39.12 -11.30
C ARG A 74 5.69 -39.99 -12.37
N ARG A 75 4.44 -40.41 -12.13
CA ARG A 75 3.67 -41.14 -13.15
C ARG A 75 3.36 -40.21 -14.32
N PRO A 76 3.54 -40.63 -15.58
CA PRO A 76 3.05 -39.87 -16.72
C PRO A 76 1.53 -39.72 -16.61
N LEU A 77 1.06 -38.47 -16.54
CA LEU A 77 -0.37 -38.16 -16.65
C LEU A 77 -0.80 -38.32 -18.12
N GLU A 78 -2.02 -38.79 -18.36
CA GLU A 78 -2.60 -38.83 -19.70
C GLU A 78 -2.70 -37.41 -20.29
N GLU A 79 -2.48 -37.27 -21.60
CA GLU A 79 -2.47 -35.97 -22.28
C GLU A 79 -3.76 -35.16 -22.05
N GLY A 80 -4.92 -35.82 -21.95
CA GLY A 80 -6.19 -35.16 -21.65
C GLY A 80 -6.22 -34.47 -20.28
N VAL A 81 -5.58 -35.07 -19.28
CA VAL A 81 -5.49 -34.50 -17.92
C VAL A 81 -4.45 -33.37 -17.87
N LEU A 82 -3.35 -33.48 -18.62
CA LEU A 82 -2.40 -32.37 -18.79
C LEU A 82 -3.07 -31.12 -19.38
N ARG A 83 -3.97 -31.29 -20.34
CA ARG A 83 -4.74 -30.20 -20.96
C ARG A 83 -5.66 -29.52 -19.96
N ASP A 84 -6.32 -30.30 -19.10
CA ASP A 84 -7.23 -29.77 -18.07
C ASP A 84 -6.50 -29.01 -16.94
N LEU A 85 -5.21 -29.33 -16.71
CA LEU A 85 -4.36 -28.78 -15.64
C LEU A 85 -3.41 -27.67 -16.12
N SER A 86 -3.57 -27.18 -17.34
CA SER A 86 -2.78 -26.08 -17.91
C SER A 86 -3.61 -24.79 -17.98
N ILE A 87 -2.94 -23.62 -18.01
CA ILE A 87 -3.64 -22.36 -18.31
C ILE A 87 -4.31 -22.44 -19.69
N PHE A 88 -3.62 -23.05 -20.66
CA PHE A 88 -4.14 -23.31 -21.99
C PHE A 88 -4.56 -24.78 -22.13
N GLY A 89 -5.75 -25.02 -22.68
CA GLY A 89 -6.26 -26.35 -22.99
C GLY A 89 -5.62 -26.97 -24.24
N GLU A 90 -5.04 -26.16 -25.13
CA GLU A 90 -4.28 -26.58 -26.33
C GLU A 90 -3.34 -25.45 -26.77
N VAL A 91 -2.04 -25.72 -26.93
CA VAL A 91 -1.11 -24.84 -27.67
C VAL A 91 -0.32 -25.71 -28.65
N PRO A 92 -0.39 -25.47 -29.98
CA PRO A 92 0.53 -26.09 -30.91
C PRO A 92 1.92 -25.47 -30.76
N GLY A 93 2.94 -26.28 -30.46
CA GLY A 93 4.34 -25.89 -30.68
C GLY A 93 5.12 -25.29 -29.50
N VAL A 94 4.52 -25.11 -28.32
CA VAL A 94 5.33 -24.85 -27.10
C VAL A 94 5.67 -26.19 -26.49
N ALA A 95 6.91 -26.66 -26.72
CA ALA A 95 7.45 -27.79 -25.98
C ALA A 95 7.18 -27.55 -24.50
N ASN A 96 6.38 -28.44 -23.89
CA ASN A 96 6.17 -28.57 -22.44
C ASN A 96 7.52 -28.90 -21.78
N THR A 97 8.44 -27.94 -21.80
CA THR A 97 9.63 -27.97 -20.98
C THR A 97 9.18 -27.60 -19.59
N ILE A 98 8.55 -28.59 -18.94
CA ILE A 98 8.76 -28.80 -17.51
C ILE A 98 10.26 -28.56 -17.31
N PRO A 99 10.70 -27.60 -16.48
CA PRO A 99 12.12 -27.45 -16.22
C PRO A 99 12.65 -28.84 -15.88
N PRO A 100 13.70 -29.34 -16.55
CA PRO A 100 14.24 -30.64 -16.21
C PRO A 100 14.51 -30.62 -14.71
N GLU A 101 13.89 -31.54 -13.99
CA GLU A 101 14.23 -31.84 -12.60
C GLU A 101 15.70 -32.24 -12.62
N THR A 102 16.58 -31.27 -12.41
CA THR A 102 18.01 -31.51 -12.31
C THR A 102 18.21 -32.25 -11.00
N SER A 103 18.15 -33.57 -11.10
CA SER A 103 18.42 -34.51 -10.03
C SER A 103 19.88 -34.34 -9.61
N GLY A 104 20.11 -33.77 -8.42
CA GLY A 104 21.40 -33.78 -7.73
C GLY A 104 22.45 -32.75 -8.16
N ALA A 105 22.99 -32.03 -7.17
CA ALA A 105 24.25 -31.26 -7.18
C ALA A 105 24.45 -30.16 -8.25
N GLY A 106 23.39 -29.65 -8.87
CA GLY A 106 23.46 -28.48 -9.75
C GLY A 106 23.57 -27.15 -9.00
N PRO A 107 24.11 -26.08 -9.63
CA PRO A 107 24.13 -24.74 -9.07
C PRO A 107 22.70 -24.20 -8.85
N PHE A 108 22.50 -23.47 -7.74
CA PHE A 108 21.19 -22.95 -7.36
C PHE A 108 20.65 -22.00 -8.43
N THR A 109 19.42 -22.23 -8.88
CA THR A 109 18.80 -21.47 -9.97
C THR A 109 17.45 -20.89 -9.55
N PHE A 110 17.22 -19.65 -9.95
CA PHE A 110 15.96 -18.94 -9.75
C PHE A 110 15.57 -18.14 -10.98
N TRP A 111 14.32 -17.70 -11.03
CA TRP A 111 13.75 -16.98 -12.16
C TRP A 111 13.24 -15.61 -11.80
N LEU A 112 13.46 -14.68 -12.71
CA LEU A 112 12.96 -13.33 -12.70
C LEU A 112 12.02 -13.13 -13.89
N LEU A 113 11.03 -12.26 -13.71
CA LEU A 113 10.17 -11.78 -14.78
C LEU A 113 10.43 -10.29 -14.97
N VAL A 114 10.74 -9.87 -16.19
CA VAL A 114 11.14 -8.49 -16.51
C VAL A 114 10.16 -7.92 -17.52
N GLN A 115 9.56 -6.77 -17.20
CA GLN A 115 8.75 -6.02 -18.16
C GLN A 115 9.69 -5.08 -18.93
N PRO A 116 9.79 -5.18 -20.27
CA PRO A 116 10.56 -4.23 -21.05
C PRO A 116 9.89 -2.86 -20.97
N GLN A 117 10.64 -1.86 -20.52
CA GLN A 117 10.15 -0.49 -20.38
C GLN A 117 11.12 0.49 -21.07
N TRP A 118 12.32 0.64 -20.48
CA TRP A 118 13.40 1.47 -20.99
C TRP A 118 14.75 1.01 -20.43
N GLY A 119 15.84 1.52 -21.01
CA GLY A 119 17.22 1.21 -20.58
C GLY A 119 17.50 -0.29 -20.54
N LEU A 120 18.09 -0.78 -19.44
CA LEU A 120 18.49 -2.18 -19.27
C LEU A 120 17.36 -3.17 -19.59
N THR A 121 16.13 -2.90 -19.13
CA THR A 121 15.01 -3.83 -19.31
C THR A 121 14.61 -4.01 -20.78
N LYS A 122 14.76 -2.96 -21.59
CA LYS A 122 14.51 -2.97 -23.03
C LYS A 122 15.69 -3.57 -23.80
N ASP A 123 16.91 -3.34 -23.33
CA ASP A 123 18.08 -4.01 -23.90
C ASP A 123 18.01 -5.52 -23.71
N ILE A 124 17.59 -5.96 -22.51
CA ILE A 124 17.44 -7.39 -22.18
C ILE A 124 16.43 -8.05 -23.13
N SER A 125 15.33 -7.37 -23.49
CA SER A 125 14.34 -7.95 -24.40
C SER A 125 14.79 -8.05 -25.85
N ALA A 126 15.85 -7.35 -26.24
CA ALA A 126 16.45 -7.46 -27.57
C ALA A 126 17.31 -8.72 -27.75
N TYR A 127 17.66 -9.42 -26.66
CA TYR A 127 18.44 -10.65 -26.72
C TYR A 127 17.58 -11.87 -27.04
N VAL A 128 18.12 -12.77 -27.86
CA VAL A 128 17.49 -14.06 -28.18
C VAL A 128 17.45 -14.95 -26.93
N SER A 129 16.39 -15.75 -26.78
CA SER A 129 16.09 -16.60 -25.61
C SER A 129 17.21 -17.55 -25.13
N SER A 130 18.29 -17.72 -25.90
CA SER A 130 19.41 -18.62 -25.61
C SER A 130 20.73 -17.90 -25.26
N THR A 131 20.68 -16.57 -25.05
CA THR A 131 21.90 -15.78 -24.80
C THR A 131 22.29 -15.82 -23.32
N ASN A 132 23.53 -16.23 -23.01
CA ASN A 132 24.06 -16.18 -21.65
C ASN A 132 24.72 -14.83 -21.37
N LEU A 133 24.24 -14.11 -20.36
CA LEU A 133 24.79 -12.83 -19.92
C LEU A 133 25.46 -12.98 -18.56
N LYS A 134 26.61 -12.31 -18.38
CA LYS A 134 27.21 -12.13 -17.05
C LYS A 134 26.45 -11.02 -16.33
N ALA A 135 25.97 -11.33 -15.14
CA ALA A 135 25.26 -10.40 -14.29
C ALA A 135 25.76 -10.47 -12.84
N VAL A 136 25.67 -9.35 -12.13
CA VAL A 136 25.84 -9.26 -10.69
C VAL A 136 24.45 -9.16 -10.07
N ILE A 137 24.25 -9.92 -9.00
CA ILE A 137 23.01 -9.94 -8.23
C ILE A 137 23.34 -9.36 -6.86
N ASP A 138 22.59 -8.35 -6.45
CA ASP A 138 22.63 -7.80 -5.10
C ASP A 138 21.31 -8.08 -4.37
N GLY A 139 21.39 -8.47 -3.11
CA GLY A 139 20.27 -8.93 -2.28
C GLY A 139 20.46 -10.33 -1.68
N PRO A 140 19.37 -10.92 -1.15
CA PRO A 140 17.98 -10.50 -1.30
C PRO A 140 17.50 -9.41 -0.36
N TYR A 141 16.45 -8.72 -0.79
CA TYR A 141 15.71 -7.73 -0.01
C TYR A 141 14.24 -8.15 0.15
N GLY A 142 13.59 -7.72 1.24
CA GLY A 142 12.16 -7.98 1.46
C GLY A 142 11.85 -9.38 2.03
N GLY A 143 10.62 -9.85 1.82
CA GLY A 143 10.16 -11.18 2.25
C GLY A 143 9.77 -11.35 3.72
N HIS A 144 9.30 -10.28 4.39
CA HIS A 144 9.01 -10.29 5.83
C HIS A 144 7.51 -10.35 6.21
N HIS A 145 6.61 -10.72 5.29
CA HIS A 145 5.17 -10.70 5.59
C HIS A 145 4.73 -11.92 6.42
N ARG A 146 4.07 -11.66 7.56
CA ARG A 146 3.48 -12.70 8.42
C ARG A 146 2.15 -13.16 7.86
N VAL A 147 2.15 -14.28 7.14
CA VAL A 147 0.96 -14.79 6.44
C VAL A 147 0.33 -16.04 7.08
N GLY A 148 0.74 -16.39 8.31
CA GLY A 148 0.42 -17.67 8.96
C GLY A 148 -0.97 -17.82 9.61
N ARG A 149 -1.86 -16.82 9.53
CA ARG A 149 -3.13 -16.80 10.30
C ARG A 149 -4.39 -16.89 9.45
N TYR A 150 -4.25 -17.13 8.15
CA TYR A 150 -5.33 -17.00 7.18
C TYR A 150 -5.69 -18.34 6.57
N GLY A 151 -6.98 -18.66 6.56
CA GLY A 151 -7.50 -19.89 5.97
C GLY A 151 -7.93 -19.73 4.51
N HIS A 152 -8.14 -18.49 4.08
CA HIS A 152 -8.52 -18.16 2.71
C HIS A 152 -7.62 -17.02 2.22
N VAL A 153 -6.97 -17.21 1.08
CA VAL A 153 -6.10 -16.19 0.46
C VAL A 153 -6.70 -15.78 -0.88
N VAL A 154 -6.93 -14.48 -1.05
CA VAL A 154 -7.41 -13.86 -2.30
C VAL A 154 -6.30 -12.97 -2.84
N MET A 155 -5.79 -13.28 -4.03
CA MET A 155 -4.61 -12.66 -4.61
C MET A 155 -4.97 -11.92 -5.89
N PHE A 156 -4.85 -10.60 -5.90
CA PHE A 156 -5.06 -9.77 -7.08
C PHE A 156 -3.73 -9.47 -7.76
N ALA A 157 -3.70 -9.67 -9.08
CA ALA A 157 -2.57 -9.32 -9.93
C ALA A 157 -3.07 -8.56 -11.18
N GLN A 158 -2.22 -7.66 -11.69
CA GLN A 158 -2.42 -7.00 -12.97
C GLN A 158 -1.10 -7.03 -13.76
N GLY A 159 -1.14 -7.45 -15.02
CA GLY A 159 0.03 -7.54 -15.90
C GLY A 159 1.17 -8.35 -15.26
N ILE A 160 2.38 -7.79 -15.23
CA ILE A 160 3.57 -8.42 -14.60
C ILE A 160 3.47 -8.55 -13.08
N GLY A 161 2.49 -7.90 -12.42
CA GLY A 161 2.28 -7.99 -10.97
C GLY A 161 2.07 -9.41 -10.45
N ILE A 162 1.77 -10.38 -11.33
CA ILE A 162 1.75 -11.81 -11.04
C ILE A 162 3.09 -12.33 -10.48
N ALA A 163 4.21 -11.71 -10.88
CA ALA A 163 5.56 -12.04 -10.41
C ALA A 163 5.67 -11.98 -8.88
N ALA A 164 4.98 -11.02 -8.24
CA ALA A 164 4.95 -10.88 -6.79
C ALA A 164 4.06 -11.94 -6.12
N GLN A 165 3.05 -12.45 -6.81
CA GLN A 165 2.04 -13.35 -6.25
C GLN A 165 2.45 -14.83 -6.33
N ILE A 166 3.11 -15.27 -7.40
CA ILE A 166 3.49 -16.68 -7.60
C ILE A 166 4.29 -17.27 -6.43
N PRO A 167 5.34 -16.60 -5.90
CA PRO A 167 6.08 -17.10 -4.74
C PRO A 167 5.21 -17.34 -3.51
N TYR A 168 4.29 -16.41 -3.23
CA TYR A 168 3.37 -16.52 -2.11
C TYR A 168 2.35 -17.64 -2.34
N MET A 169 1.80 -17.74 -3.54
CA MET A 169 0.86 -18.82 -3.89
C MET A 169 1.52 -20.18 -3.70
N ARG A 170 2.78 -20.34 -4.14
CA ARG A 170 3.58 -21.54 -3.91
C ARG A 170 3.79 -21.83 -2.42
N ASP A 171 4.16 -20.84 -1.62
CA ASP A 171 4.36 -21.00 -0.17
C ASP A 171 3.07 -21.35 0.58
N PHE A 172 1.96 -20.71 0.22
CA PHE A 172 0.64 -21.02 0.77
C PHE A 172 0.22 -22.45 0.45
N PHE A 173 0.45 -22.87 -0.80
CA PHE A 173 0.10 -24.20 -1.25
C PHE A 173 0.93 -25.26 -0.52
N TYR A 174 2.26 -25.23 -0.62
CA TYR A 174 3.12 -26.22 0.02
C TYR A 174 3.07 -26.14 1.56
N GLY A 175 2.98 -24.94 2.13
CA GLY A 175 2.81 -24.75 3.56
C GLY A 175 1.51 -25.37 4.08
N SER A 176 0.43 -25.34 3.29
CA SER A 176 -0.79 -26.07 3.65
C SER A 176 -0.62 -27.58 3.54
N LEU A 177 0.01 -28.09 2.48
CA LEU A 177 0.22 -29.52 2.30
C LEU A 177 1.08 -30.13 3.41
N GLN A 178 2.04 -29.36 3.93
CA GLN A 178 2.92 -29.74 5.03
C GLN A 178 2.29 -29.51 6.42
N GLY A 179 1.05 -28.99 6.50
CA GLY A 179 0.40 -28.65 7.77
C GLY A 179 1.01 -27.44 8.50
N ARG A 180 1.93 -26.70 7.86
CA ARG A 180 2.57 -25.49 8.41
C ARG A 180 1.62 -24.28 8.42
N LEU A 181 0.73 -24.19 7.44
CA LEU A 181 -0.19 -23.07 7.26
C LEU A 181 -1.65 -23.56 7.28
N PRO A 182 -2.59 -22.82 7.89
CA PRO A 182 -4.00 -23.21 7.98
C PRO A 182 -4.80 -22.89 6.69
N VAL A 183 -4.11 -22.62 5.58
CA VAL A 183 -4.74 -22.23 4.30
C VAL A 183 -5.58 -23.40 3.79
N ARG A 184 -6.76 -23.13 3.24
CA ARG A 184 -7.70 -24.14 2.70
C ARG A 184 -8.27 -23.76 1.34
N ARG A 185 -7.98 -22.56 0.87
CA ARG A 185 -8.41 -22.01 -0.41
C ARG A 185 -7.49 -20.86 -0.81
N ILE A 186 -7.03 -20.89 -2.05
CA ILE A 186 -6.20 -19.85 -2.66
C ILE A 186 -6.90 -19.44 -3.96
N SER A 187 -7.40 -18.21 -4.01
CA SER A 187 -8.05 -17.61 -5.18
C SER A 187 -7.11 -16.59 -5.81
N LEU A 188 -6.55 -16.92 -6.97
CA LEU A 188 -5.77 -15.99 -7.79
C LEU A 188 -6.69 -15.33 -8.82
N ILE A 189 -6.77 -14.00 -8.79
CA ILE A 189 -7.50 -13.17 -9.74
C ILE A 189 -6.48 -12.33 -10.49
N TRP A 190 -6.34 -12.59 -11.79
CA TRP A 190 -5.31 -11.96 -12.60
C TRP A 190 -5.89 -11.29 -13.84
N GLU A 191 -5.77 -9.97 -13.89
CA GLU A 191 -6.05 -9.18 -15.09
C GLU A 191 -4.80 -9.06 -15.96
N THR A 192 -4.87 -9.49 -17.21
CA THR A 192 -3.69 -9.53 -18.09
C THR A 192 -4.06 -9.53 -19.57
N ARG A 193 -3.02 -9.53 -20.41
CA ARG A 193 -3.12 -9.73 -21.86
C ARG A 193 -2.76 -11.18 -22.22
N GLU A 194 -3.30 -11.72 -23.31
CA GLU A 194 -3.09 -13.12 -23.72
C GLU A 194 -1.60 -13.47 -23.87
N LYS A 195 -0.81 -12.56 -24.44
CA LYS A 195 0.64 -12.73 -24.64
C LYS A 195 1.44 -12.98 -23.35
N ASN A 196 0.95 -12.50 -22.21
CA ASN A 196 1.62 -12.64 -20.92
C ASN A 196 1.42 -14.04 -20.31
N LEU A 197 0.38 -14.75 -20.72
CA LEU A 197 -0.02 -16.04 -20.13
C LEU A 197 1.01 -17.13 -20.41
N ALA A 198 1.58 -17.16 -21.61
CA ALA A 198 2.54 -18.19 -22.04
C ALA A 198 3.80 -18.23 -21.17
N ILE A 199 4.23 -17.08 -20.64
CA ILE A 199 5.48 -16.98 -19.90
C ILE A 199 5.38 -17.61 -18.52
N VAL A 200 4.22 -17.49 -17.87
CA VAL A 200 3.97 -18.04 -16.53
C VAL A 200 3.30 -19.41 -16.55
N GLN A 201 2.80 -19.84 -17.73
CA GLN A 201 2.10 -21.10 -17.90
C GLN A 201 2.84 -22.32 -17.31
N PRO A 202 4.17 -22.46 -17.44
CA PRO A 202 4.86 -23.63 -16.88
C PRO A 202 4.73 -23.73 -15.35
N TRP A 203 4.89 -22.61 -14.64
CA TRP A 203 4.79 -22.58 -13.16
C TRP A 203 3.36 -22.80 -12.69
N MET A 204 2.40 -22.21 -13.40
CA MET A 204 0.99 -22.32 -13.07
C MET A 204 0.46 -23.73 -13.33
N THR A 205 0.89 -24.34 -14.42
CA THR A 205 0.58 -25.75 -14.75
C THR A 205 1.21 -26.69 -13.73
N HIS A 206 2.45 -26.43 -13.30
CA HIS A 206 3.08 -27.20 -12.22
C HIS A 206 2.24 -27.17 -10.93
N LEU A 207 1.84 -25.99 -10.47
CA LEU A 207 1.03 -25.86 -9.26
C LEU A 207 -0.36 -26.51 -9.39
N LEU A 208 -1.02 -26.37 -10.54
CA LEU A 208 -2.30 -27.00 -10.82
C LEU A 208 -2.20 -28.53 -10.85
N ARG A 209 -1.11 -29.08 -11.40
CA ARG A 209 -0.84 -30.52 -11.38
C ARG A 209 -0.63 -31.04 -9.97
N GLU A 210 0.19 -30.36 -9.18
CA GLU A 210 0.44 -30.75 -7.79
C GLU A 210 -0.85 -30.72 -6.94
N ASP A 211 -1.74 -29.75 -7.18
CA ASP A 211 -3.06 -29.68 -6.49
C ASP A 211 -4.03 -30.77 -6.95
N HIS A 212 -3.82 -31.36 -8.13
CA HIS A 212 -4.62 -32.47 -8.66
C HIS A 212 -4.09 -33.84 -8.23
N ASP A 213 -2.78 -34.05 -8.31
CA ASP A 213 -2.15 -35.36 -8.15
C ASP A 213 -1.92 -35.78 -6.69
N ASN A 214 -2.03 -34.85 -5.75
CA ASN A 214 -1.87 -35.16 -4.35
C ASN A 214 -2.97 -36.13 -3.86
N HIS A 215 -2.60 -37.07 -2.98
CA HIS A 215 -3.40 -38.22 -2.54
C HIS A 215 -4.82 -37.87 -2.04
N TYR A 216 -5.03 -36.61 -1.64
CA TYR A 216 -6.28 -36.09 -1.09
C TYR A 216 -7.07 -35.16 -2.03
N ARG A 217 -6.61 -34.91 -3.27
CA ARG A 217 -7.21 -33.94 -4.23
C ARG A 217 -7.68 -32.68 -3.54
N THR A 218 -6.74 -31.91 -3.00
CA THR A 218 -7.02 -30.76 -2.13
C THR A 218 -7.88 -29.69 -2.82
N LEU A 219 -7.77 -29.57 -4.16
CA LEU A 219 -8.52 -28.61 -4.99
C LEU A 219 -8.52 -27.20 -4.39
N MET A 220 -7.37 -26.80 -3.86
CA MET A 220 -7.21 -25.55 -3.11
C MET A 220 -7.02 -24.35 -4.04
N LEU A 221 -6.50 -24.58 -5.25
CA LEU A 221 -6.17 -23.53 -6.21
C LEU A 221 -7.38 -23.20 -7.09
N ASN A 222 -7.82 -21.95 -7.03
CA ASN A 222 -8.84 -21.35 -7.89
C ASN A 222 -8.20 -20.20 -8.68
N ILE A 223 -8.14 -20.32 -10.01
CA ILE A 223 -7.53 -19.31 -10.88
C ILE A 223 -8.60 -18.68 -11.76
N GLN A 224 -8.70 -17.36 -11.69
CA GLN A 224 -9.58 -16.52 -12.49
C GLN A 224 -8.74 -15.56 -13.35
N LEU A 225 -8.85 -15.70 -14.67
CA LEU A 225 -8.14 -14.88 -15.64
C LEU A 225 -9.11 -13.87 -16.25
N TYR A 226 -8.76 -12.59 -16.18
CA TYR A 226 -9.46 -11.48 -16.82
C TYR A 226 -8.60 -10.99 -17.97
N VAL A 227 -8.96 -11.40 -19.18
CA VAL A 227 -8.15 -11.18 -20.37
C VAL A 227 -8.74 -10.00 -21.15
N VAL A 228 -7.99 -8.89 -21.18
CA VAL A 228 -8.47 -7.62 -21.75
C VAL A 228 -8.60 -7.71 -23.27
N ASP A 229 -7.69 -8.43 -23.93
CA ASP A 229 -7.57 -8.58 -25.38
C ASP A 229 -8.03 -9.95 -25.89
N LYS A 230 -9.03 -10.56 -25.24
CA LYS A 230 -9.46 -11.94 -25.53
C LYS A 230 -9.93 -12.07 -26.98
N GLN A 231 -9.16 -12.76 -27.84
CA GLN A 231 -9.49 -12.93 -29.26
C GLN A 231 -10.39 -14.14 -29.56
N GLY A 232 -10.65 -14.99 -28.55
CA GLY A 232 -11.63 -16.08 -28.63
C GLY A 232 -11.06 -17.44 -29.10
N ASP A 233 -9.89 -17.46 -29.72
CA ASP A 233 -9.27 -18.69 -30.26
C ASP A 233 -8.55 -19.55 -29.20
N LEU A 234 -8.16 -18.96 -28.08
CA LEU A 234 -7.44 -19.68 -27.03
C LEU A 234 -8.39 -20.51 -26.14
N ARG A 235 -8.16 -21.82 -26.13
CA ARG A 235 -8.78 -22.73 -25.17
C ARG A 235 -8.05 -22.66 -23.83
N TYR A 236 -8.78 -22.52 -22.74
CA TYR A 236 -8.25 -22.52 -21.38
C TYR A 236 -8.47 -23.89 -20.72
N GLY A 237 -7.59 -24.30 -19.80
CA GLY A 237 -7.78 -25.56 -19.07
C GLY A 237 -8.99 -25.50 -18.13
N ARG A 238 -9.63 -26.64 -17.89
CA ARG A 238 -10.89 -26.73 -17.10
C ARG A 238 -10.78 -26.19 -15.67
N ARG A 239 -9.58 -26.23 -15.08
CA ARG A 239 -9.30 -25.71 -13.73
C ARG A 239 -9.17 -24.18 -13.67
N VAL A 240 -9.20 -23.51 -14.81
CA VAL A 240 -9.02 -22.06 -14.93
C VAL A 240 -10.29 -21.43 -15.50
N ARG A 241 -10.81 -20.41 -14.82
CA ARG A 241 -11.94 -19.62 -15.35
C ARG A 241 -11.39 -18.42 -16.11
N SER A 242 -11.83 -18.20 -17.35
CA SER A 242 -11.41 -17.04 -18.14
C SER A 242 -12.60 -16.14 -18.50
N PHE A 243 -12.42 -14.84 -18.29
CA PHE A 243 -13.40 -13.78 -18.53
C PHE A 243 -12.81 -12.78 -19.53
N ALA A 244 -13.66 -12.17 -20.35
CA ALA A 244 -13.26 -11.11 -21.26
C ALA A 244 -13.41 -9.74 -20.56
N GLY A 245 -12.43 -8.86 -20.76
CA GLY A 245 -12.44 -7.50 -20.23
C GLY A 245 -11.77 -7.33 -18.85
N PRO A 246 -11.79 -6.10 -18.31
CA PRO A 246 -11.13 -5.78 -17.04
C PRO A 246 -11.82 -6.41 -15.83
N MET A 247 -11.08 -6.63 -14.76
CA MET A 247 -11.61 -7.22 -13.53
C MET A 247 -12.44 -6.22 -12.73
N ASN A 248 -13.62 -6.64 -12.26
CA ASN A 248 -14.38 -5.88 -11.26
C ASN A 248 -14.06 -6.42 -9.86
N SER A 249 -13.03 -5.85 -9.23
CA SER A 249 -12.54 -6.31 -7.92
C SER A 249 -13.60 -6.27 -6.82
N LYS A 250 -14.52 -5.30 -6.85
CA LYS A 250 -15.62 -5.18 -5.88
C LYS A 250 -16.59 -6.35 -5.98
N ALA A 251 -17.06 -6.66 -7.19
CA ALA A 251 -17.96 -7.79 -7.43
C ALA A 251 -17.30 -9.13 -7.08
N ILE A 252 -16.04 -9.31 -7.50
CA ILE A 252 -15.25 -10.51 -7.22
C ILE A 252 -15.07 -10.72 -5.72
N MET A 253 -14.74 -9.66 -4.98
CA MET A 253 -14.54 -9.75 -3.54
C MET A 253 -15.83 -10.13 -2.81
N LEU A 254 -16.99 -9.63 -3.25
CA LEU A 254 -18.29 -10.02 -2.69
C LEU A 254 -18.58 -11.51 -2.88
N GLU A 255 -18.21 -12.08 -4.04
CA GLU A 255 -18.36 -13.52 -4.27
C GLU A 255 -17.35 -14.35 -3.47
N GLU A 256 -16.08 -13.94 -3.39
CA GLU A 256 -15.07 -14.67 -2.60
C GLU A 256 -15.34 -14.58 -1.08
N LEU A 257 -16.01 -13.52 -0.61
CA LEU A 257 -16.48 -13.41 0.77
C LEU A 257 -17.53 -14.47 1.12
N LYS A 258 -18.40 -14.85 0.17
CA LYS A 258 -19.38 -15.94 0.36
C LYS A 258 -18.69 -17.31 0.48
N LEU A 259 -17.54 -17.47 -0.18
CA LEU A 259 -16.75 -18.72 -0.20
C LEU A 259 -15.69 -18.79 0.92
N ARG A 260 -15.80 -17.90 1.92
CA ARG A 260 -14.83 -17.74 3.01
C ARG A 260 -14.54 -19.04 3.76
N ARG A 261 -13.24 -19.37 3.86
CA ARG A 261 -12.72 -20.43 4.74
C ARG A 261 -11.81 -19.85 5.81
N GLY A 262 -12.35 -19.42 6.95
CA GLY A 262 -11.55 -18.82 8.04
C GLY A 262 -11.23 -17.34 7.81
N LYS A 263 -10.13 -16.82 8.39
CA LYS A 263 -9.69 -15.43 8.13
C LYS A 263 -9.22 -15.27 6.69
N ILE A 264 -9.58 -14.16 6.05
CA ILE A 264 -9.22 -13.86 4.67
C ILE A 264 -7.98 -12.96 4.65
N LEU A 265 -6.98 -13.34 3.87
CA LEU A 265 -5.89 -12.47 3.45
C LEU A 265 -6.17 -11.99 2.03
N VAL A 266 -6.08 -10.68 1.79
CA VAL A 266 -6.15 -10.10 0.46
C VAL A 266 -4.78 -9.54 0.10
N THR A 267 -4.22 -9.95 -1.03
CA THR A 267 -2.97 -9.39 -1.56
C THR A 267 -3.25 -8.66 -2.86
N GLY A 268 -2.63 -7.50 -3.06
CA GLY A 268 -2.83 -6.72 -4.28
C GLY A 268 -2.22 -5.32 -4.16
N LYS A 269 -2.04 -4.66 -5.31
CA LYS A 269 -1.62 -3.26 -5.34
C LYS A 269 -2.84 -2.39 -5.15
N CYS A 270 -2.99 -1.81 -3.96
CA CYS A 270 -4.03 -0.84 -3.72
C CYS A 270 -3.49 0.58 -3.91
N LYS A 271 -4.06 1.33 -4.84
CA LYS A 271 -3.74 2.74 -5.06
C LYS A 271 -5.01 3.54 -4.86
N TYR A 272 -5.27 3.95 -3.62
CA TYR A 272 -6.31 4.94 -3.35
C TYR A 272 -5.75 6.31 -3.71
N HIS A 273 -6.54 7.13 -4.41
CA HIS A 273 -6.28 8.56 -4.60
C HIS A 273 -4.92 8.94 -5.21
N LYS A 274 -4.21 7.99 -5.84
CA LYS A 274 -2.82 8.21 -6.29
C LYS A 274 -2.70 9.42 -7.20
N LYS A 275 -3.62 9.55 -8.16
CA LYS A 275 -3.63 10.68 -9.11
C LYS A 275 -3.79 12.02 -8.37
N GLN A 276 -4.74 12.10 -7.45
CA GLN A 276 -5.02 13.30 -6.66
C GLN A 276 -3.85 13.67 -5.76
N HIS A 277 -3.23 12.67 -5.11
CA HIS A 277 -2.04 12.89 -4.31
C HIS A 277 -0.83 13.28 -5.18
N GLU A 278 -0.60 12.66 -6.34
CA GLU A 278 0.50 13.08 -7.24
C GLU A 278 0.37 14.55 -7.64
N LEU A 279 -0.84 14.98 -8.04
CA LEU A 279 -1.11 16.39 -8.33
C LEU A 279 -0.84 17.29 -7.12
N THR A 280 -1.25 16.86 -5.93
CA THR A 280 -1.07 17.59 -4.69
C THR A 280 0.38 17.67 -4.26
N GLY A 281 1.18 16.65 -4.53
CA GLY A 281 2.62 16.67 -4.24
C GLY A 281 3.30 17.87 -4.89
N HIS A 282 2.95 18.17 -6.16
CA HIS A 282 3.44 19.36 -6.84
C HIS A 282 2.95 20.67 -6.18
N LEU A 283 1.71 20.71 -5.68
CA LEU A 283 1.17 21.88 -4.98
C LEU A 283 1.85 22.10 -3.63
N LEU A 284 2.18 21.04 -2.88
CA LEU A 284 2.91 21.14 -1.62
C LEU A 284 4.34 21.66 -1.82
N VAL A 285 5.01 21.25 -2.90
CA VAL A 285 6.31 21.82 -3.28
C VAL A 285 6.17 23.32 -3.56
N GLN A 286 5.16 23.72 -4.34
CA GLN A 286 4.88 25.14 -4.61
C GLN A 286 4.62 25.94 -3.32
N LEU A 287 3.80 25.40 -2.39
CA LEU A 287 3.54 26.04 -1.09
C LEU A 287 4.83 26.22 -0.28
N PHE A 288 5.70 25.21 -0.27
CA PHE A 288 6.98 25.27 0.45
C PHE A 288 7.94 26.30 -0.16
N GLU A 289 8.00 26.40 -1.49
CA GLU A 289 8.83 27.39 -2.19
C GLU A 289 8.37 28.83 -1.96
N ILE A 290 7.04 29.06 -2.00
CA ILE A 290 6.43 30.37 -1.70
C ILE A 290 6.81 30.79 -0.27
N LYS A 291 6.66 29.87 0.68
CA LYS A 291 6.97 30.12 2.09
C LYS A 291 8.45 30.45 2.35
N ASN A 292 9.36 29.78 1.67
CA ASN A 292 10.81 30.03 1.79
C ASN A 292 11.30 31.20 0.92
N GLY A 293 10.40 31.95 0.28
CA GLY A 293 10.75 33.11 -0.54
C GLY A 293 11.58 32.78 -1.78
N THR A 294 11.52 31.54 -2.27
CA THR A 294 12.35 31.06 -3.40
C THR A 294 11.73 31.40 -4.76
N THR A 295 10.44 31.73 -4.81
CA THR A 295 9.72 32.11 -6.03
C THR A 295 9.56 33.63 -6.18
N ALA A 296 9.98 34.17 -7.33
CA ALA A 296 9.73 35.54 -7.77
C ALA A 296 8.37 35.73 -8.50
N GLY A 297 7.42 34.80 -8.33
CA GLY A 297 6.18 34.71 -9.10
C GLY A 297 4.92 35.06 -8.31
N THR A 298 3.90 35.53 -9.03
CA THR A 298 2.60 36.09 -8.59
C THR A 298 1.63 35.14 -7.88
N ASN A 299 2.02 33.90 -7.60
CA ASN A 299 1.07 32.92 -7.04
C ASN A 299 0.98 33.09 -5.53
N ASN A 300 -0.21 33.46 -5.05
CA ASN A 300 -0.51 33.59 -3.63
C ASN A 300 -0.79 32.21 -3.00
N VAL A 301 -0.49 32.04 -1.71
CA VAL A 301 -0.79 30.82 -0.93
C VAL A 301 -2.25 30.41 -1.09
N ASP A 302 -3.16 31.39 -1.10
CA ASP A 302 -4.60 31.19 -1.24
C ASP A 302 -4.98 30.49 -2.55
N GLU A 303 -4.34 30.85 -3.67
CA GLU A 303 -4.61 30.23 -4.98
C GLU A 303 -4.21 28.75 -5.00
N VAL A 304 -3.10 28.41 -4.36
CA VAL A 304 -2.65 27.03 -4.25
C VAL A 304 -3.57 26.23 -3.33
N LEU A 305 -4.04 26.83 -2.23
CA LEU A 305 -5.01 26.22 -1.32
C LEU A 305 -6.37 25.98 -2.00
N GLU A 306 -6.84 26.89 -2.87
CA GLU A 306 -8.05 26.68 -3.66
C GLU A 306 -7.92 25.48 -4.62
N ARG A 307 -6.75 25.29 -5.24
CA ARG A 307 -6.48 24.12 -6.09
C ARG A 307 -6.50 22.83 -5.26
N VAL A 308 -5.92 22.83 -4.05
CA VAL A 308 -6.02 21.70 -3.11
C VAL A 308 -7.48 21.44 -2.72
N ALA A 309 -8.27 22.49 -2.45
CA ALA A 309 -9.70 22.36 -2.13
C ALA A 309 -10.50 21.72 -3.28
N SER A 310 -10.19 22.09 -4.53
CA SER A 310 -10.78 21.45 -5.73
C SER A 310 -10.43 19.96 -5.81
N ILE A 311 -9.17 19.59 -5.54
CA ILE A 311 -8.76 18.18 -5.47
C ILE A 311 -9.51 17.45 -4.35
N ASN A 312 -9.64 18.06 -3.18
CA ASN A 312 -10.39 17.50 -2.05
C ASN A 312 -11.88 17.28 -2.36
N LYS A 313 -12.50 18.16 -3.15
CA LYS A 313 -13.88 17.97 -3.62
C LYS A 313 -14.01 16.71 -4.48
N GLU A 314 -13.05 16.50 -5.39
CA GLU A 314 -13.01 15.29 -6.23
C GLU A 314 -12.71 14.03 -5.40
N LEU A 315 -11.81 14.12 -4.42
CA LEU A 315 -11.55 13.02 -3.48
C LEU A 315 -12.80 12.58 -2.72
N ARG A 316 -13.56 13.52 -2.16
CA ARG A 316 -14.85 13.20 -1.49
C ARG A 316 -15.83 12.53 -2.45
N ARG A 317 -15.93 13.02 -3.69
CA ARG A 317 -16.77 12.41 -4.72
C ARG A 317 -16.37 10.97 -5.00
N LEU A 318 -15.06 10.71 -5.18
CA LEU A 318 -14.53 9.37 -5.41
C LEU A 318 -14.75 8.46 -4.21
N ASN A 319 -14.58 8.95 -2.99
CA ASN A 319 -14.85 8.21 -1.77
C ASN A 319 -16.32 7.75 -1.73
N ILE A 320 -17.26 8.67 -1.97
CA ILE A 320 -18.70 8.36 -1.99
C ILE A 320 -19.03 7.32 -3.07
N VAL A 321 -18.55 7.51 -4.31
CA VAL A 321 -18.78 6.57 -5.42
C VAL A 321 -18.26 5.17 -5.11
N ASN A 322 -17.17 5.07 -4.34
CA ASN A 322 -16.54 3.80 -3.99
C ASN A 322 -17.01 3.23 -2.64
N ASN A 323 -17.98 3.84 -1.96
CA ASN A 323 -18.43 3.49 -0.60
C ASN A 323 -17.29 3.49 0.43
N LEU A 324 -16.38 4.46 0.34
CA LEU A 324 -15.32 4.71 1.30
C LEU A 324 -15.72 5.83 2.27
N SER A 325 -15.01 5.94 3.40
CA SER A 325 -15.19 7.07 4.31
C SER A 325 -14.97 8.40 3.56
N PRO A 326 -15.87 9.41 3.69
CA PRO A 326 -15.72 10.68 3.00
C PRO A 326 -14.38 11.38 3.27
N GLU A 327 -13.85 11.22 4.48
CA GLU A 327 -12.61 11.86 4.95
C GLU A 327 -11.34 11.03 4.64
N LEU A 328 -11.47 9.87 3.98
CA LEU A 328 -10.31 9.04 3.66
C LEU A 328 -9.38 9.76 2.67
N GLY A 329 -8.16 10.06 3.10
CA GLY A 329 -7.12 10.67 2.26
C GLY A 329 -7.44 12.09 1.79
N ILE A 330 -8.38 12.78 2.44
CA ILE A 330 -8.62 14.22 2.19
C ILE A 330 -7.41 15.00 2.67
N ILE A 331 -6.87 15.86 1.80
CA ILE A 331 -5.62 16.58 2.00
C ILE A 331 -5.83 17.77 2.95
N GLU A 332 -5.07 17.80 4.03
CA GLU A 332 -5.04 18.89 5.01
C GLU A 332 -3.77 19.74 4.82
N ALA A 333 -3.72 20.53 3.75
CA ALA A 333 -2.56 21.36 3.42
C ALA A 333 -2.24 22.43 4.49
N ASP A 334 -3.25 22.86 5.24
CA ASP A 334 -3.11 23.79 6.36
C ASP A 334 -2.31 23.21 7.54
N VAL A 335 -2.35 21.89 7.73
CA VAL A 335 -1.53 21.19 8.73
C VAL A 335 -0.05 21.20 8.33
N PHE A 336 0.25 21.05 7.03
CA PHE A 336 1.63 21.18 6.52
C PHE A 336 2.15 22.60 6.72
N LEU A 337 1.38 23.63 6.33
CA LEU A 337 1.76 25.02 6.54
C LEU A 337 2.04 25.31 8.02
N TYR A 338 1.14 24.88 8.90
CA TYR A 338 1.27 25.03 10.35
C TYR A 338 2.51 24.33 10.91
N ALA A 339 2.77 23.09 10.49
CA ALA A 339 3.96 22.35 10.91
C ALA A 339 5.24 23.08 10.50
N TRP A 340 5.31 23.54 9.25
CA TRP A 340 6.43 24.32 8.74
C TRP A 340 6.60 25.67 9.48
N ASP A 341 5.51 26.31 9.95
CA ASP A 341 5.58 27.60 10.67
C ASP A 341 6.12 27.44 12.09
N ARG A 342 5.86 26.29 12.70
CA ARG A 342 6.19 25.99 14.10
C ARG A 342 7.42 25.09 14.24
N ASN A 343 8.11 24.75 13.14
CA ASN A 343 9.21 23.79 13.10
C ASN A 343 8.83 22.41 13.66
N LEU A 344 7.63 21.93 13.35
CA LEU A 344 7.08 20.65 13.81
C LEU A 344 7.23 19.54 12.74
N ASP A 345 8.18 19.69 11.82
CA ASP A 345 8.35 18.86 10.63
C ASP A 345 8.60 17.38 10.96
N GLN A 346 9.22 17.13 12.11
CA GLN A 346 9.47 15.79 12.62
C GLN A 346 8.18 14.95 12.76
N HIS A 347 7.03 15.60 12.98
CA HIS A 347 5.72 14.94 13.14
C HIS A 347 5.02 14.67 11.80
N LEU A 348 5.41 15.35 10.72
CA LEU A 348 4.77 15.21 9.40
C LEU A 348 4.89 13.78 8.85
N LYS A 349 5.97 13.07 9.20
CA LYS A 349 6.15 11.68 8.78
C LYS A 349 5.02 10.80 9.32
N ASP A 350 4.72 10.90 10.61
CA ASP A 350 3.67 10.10 11.24
C ASP A 350 2.27 10.59 10.85
N PHE A 351 2.10 11.89 10.70
CA PHE A 351 0.88 12.48 10.12
C PHE A 351 0.56 11.91 8.72
N CYS A 352 1.56 11.85 7.82
CA CYS A 352 1.38 11.25 6.49
C CYS A 352 0.98 9.78 6.57
N ARG A 353 1.55 9.01 7.52
CA ARG A 353 1.20 7.59 7.70
C ARG A 353 -0.23 7.41 8.21
N LEU A 354 -0.67 8.27 9.14
CA LEU A 354 -2.04 8.26 9.68
C LEU A 354 -3.08 8.64 8.62
N ARG A 355 -2.79 9.66 7.82
CA ARG A 355 -3.72 10.16 6.78
C ARG A 355 -3.62 9.43 5.44
N HIS A 356 -2.76 8.42 5.34
CA HIS A 356 -2.52 7.66 4.11
C HIS A 356 -1.98 8.53 2.95
N TYR A 357 -1.09 9.48 3.26
CA TYR A 357 -0.38 10.29 2.26
C TYR A 357 0.95 9.63 1.82
N PRO A 358 1.52 10.05 0.67
CA PRO A 358 2.88 9.74 0.30
C PRO A 358 3.88 10.21 1.37
N ILE A 359 4.82 9.35 1.77
CA ILE A 359 5.76 9.67 2.86
C ILE A 359 6.75 10.79 2.50
N GLY A 360 6.94 11.04 1.20
CA GLY A 360 7.81 12.10 0.69
C GLY A 360 7.30 13.50 0.98
N TRP A 361 6.01 13.67 1.24
CA TRP A 361 5.43 14.96 1.60
C TRP A 361 5.94 15.48 2.94
N ALA A 362 6.42 14.58 3.81
CA ALA A 362 7.00 14.94 5.10
C ALA A 362 8.47 15.40 5.01
N ARG A 363 9.11 15.32 3.83
CA ARG A 363 10.48 15.80 3.65
C ARG A 363 10.51 17.31 3.45
N LEU A 364 11.68 17.90 3.70
CA LEU A 364 11.95 19.31 3.48
C LEU A 364 13.14 19.43 2.51
N PRO A 365 12.92 19.83 1.24
CA PRO A 365 11.63 20.11 0.60
C PRO A 365 10.77 18.83 0.40
N PRO A 366 9.44 18.98 0.21
CA PRO A 366 8.57 17.85 -0.10
C PRO A 366 8.96 17.13 -1.40
N GLU A 367 8.79 15.81 -1.45
CA GLU A 367 9.08 14.98 -2.64
C GLU A 367 7.81 14.35 -3.23
N THR A 368 7.71 14.34 -4.56
CA THR A 368 6.54 13.81 -5.29
C THR A 368 6.58 12.29 -5.55
N ASP A 369 7.78 11.72 -5.62
CA ASP A 369 8.00 10.35 -6.14
C ASP A 369 8.00 9.26 -5.05
N CYS A 370 7.53 9.60 -3.85
CA CYS A 370 7.58 8.71 -2.70
C CYS A 370 6.35 7.79 -2.59
N GLY A 371 6.55 6.60 -2.01
CA GLY A 371 5.50 5.62 -1.76
C GLY A 371 4.63 5.92 -0.55
N TYR A 372 3.55 5.15 -0.42
CA TYR A 372 2.67 5.16 0.75
C TYR A 372 3.19 4.17 1.79
N TRP A 373 3.15 4.56 3.06
CA TRP A 373 3.51 3.67 4.17
C TRP A 373 2.57 3.81 5.36
N PRO A 374 1.26 3.54 5.18
CA PRO A 374 0.29 3.73 6.24
C PRO A 374 0.54 2.81 7.43
N TYR A 375 0.01 3.18 8.58
CA TYR A 375 -0.03 2.29 9.73
C TYR A 375 -0.91 1.07 9.43
N GLU A 376 -0.36 -0.14 9.56
CA GLU A 376 -1.11 -1.38 9.30
C GLU A 376 -2.27 -1.57 10.30
N ASN A 377 -2.05 -1.16 11.55
CA ASN A 377 -3.04 -1.01 12.60
C ASN A 377 -2.52 0.03 13.59
N SER A 378 -3.39 0.91 14.08
CA SER A 378 -3.10 1.81 15.19
C SER A 378 -3.09 1.01 16.50
N TYR A 379 -2.05 0.20 16.74
CA TYR A 379 -2.00 -0.68 17.91
C TYR A 379 -2.14 0.08 19.23
N TRP A 380 -1.80 1.36 19.24
CA TRP A 380 -1.98 2.25 20.39
C TRP A 380 -3.45 2.63 20.63
N GLU A 381 -4.40 2.30 19.75
CA GLU A 381 -5.84 2.35 20.07
C GLU A 381 -6.21 1.40 21.23
N GLN A 382 -5.32 0.45 21.57
CA GLN A 382 -5.44 -0.39 22.77
C GLN A 382 -5.16 0.38 24.07
N CYS A 383 -4.58 1.59 24.00
CA CYS A 383 -4.47 2.47 25.15
C CYS A 383 -5.84 2.96 25.60
N ASP A 384 -5.93 3.36 26.86
CA ASP A 384 -7.12 3.98 27.41
C ASP A 384 -7.26 5.42 26.93
N TRP A 385 -7.78 5.59 25.72
CA TRP A 385 -8.13 6.89 25.15
C TRP A 385 -9.41 7.48 25.75
N ILE A 386 -10.19 6.67 26.49
CA ILE A 386 -11.46 7.08 27.06
C ILE A 386 -11.21 8.04 28.22
N THR A 387 -10.33 7.67 29.15
CA THR A 387 -10.01 8.50 30.32
C THR A 387 -9.54 9.93 29.96
N PRO A 388 -8.51 10.15 29.13
CA PRO A 388 -8.10 11.51 28.76
C PRO A 388 -9.19 12.26 27.99
N SER A 389 -9.99 11.57 27.17
CA SER A 389 -11.11 12.20 26.46
C SER A 389 -12.19 12.70 27.43
N LEU A 390 -12.52 11.91 28.46
CA LEU A 390 -13.51 12.30 29.48
C LEU A 390 -12.99 13.44 30.35
N LEU A 391 -11.72 13.39 30.79
CA LEU A 391 -11.10 14.45 31.58
C LEU A 391 -11.06 15.77 30.81
N LEU A 392 -10.58 15.75 29.57
CA LEU A 392 -10.56 16.94 28.71
C LEU A 392 -11.98 17.48 28.47
N SER A 393 -12.92 16.61 28.12
CA SER A 393 -14.32 17.03 27.94
C SER A 393 -14.88 17.69 29.20
N PHE A 394 -14.62 17.12 30.37
CA PHE A 394 -15.06 17.68 31.65
C PHE A 394 -14.40 19.04 31.97
N ILE A 395 -13.08 19.14 31.80
CA ILE A 395 -12.33 20.40 31.99
C ILE A 395 -12.89 21.48 31.06
N TRP A 396 -13.16 21.15 29.80
CA TRP A 396 -13.78 22.08 28.85
C TRP A 396 -15.16 22.55 29.31
N GLN A 397 -16.01 21.65 29.80
CA GLN A 397 -17.32 22.04 30.34
C GLN A 397 -17.21 22.96 31.56
N LEU A 398 -16.26 22.73 32.46
CA LEU A 398 -16.03 23.62 33.61
C LEU A 398 -15.59 25.02 33.19
N ARG A 399 -14.63 25.11 32.25
CA ARG A 399 -14.16 26.38 31.68
C ARG A 399 -15.29 27.13 30.99
N LYS A 400 -16.07 26.41 30.16
CA LYS A 400 -17.25 26.96 29.48
C LYS A 400 -18.31 27.48 30.46
N ALA A 401 -18.57 26.75 31.54
CA ALA A 401 -19.50 27.14 32.58
C ALA A 401 -18.97 28.27 33.50
N ARG A 402 -17.74 28.76 33.25
CA ARG A 402 -17.07 29.81 34.03
C ARG A 402 -17.03 29.49 35.53
N VAL A 403 -16.77 28.21 35.85
CA VAL A 403 -16.55 27.76 37.23
C VAL A 403 -15.30 28.45 37.79
N GLN A 404 -15.22 28.57 39.12
CA GLN A 404 -14.06 29.15 39.81
C GLN A 404 -12.76 28.47 39.36
N LEU A 405 -11.73 29.28 39.10
CA LEU A 405 -10.47 28.84 38.50
C LEU A 405 -9.79 27.74 39.33
N GLU A 406 -9.81 27.85 40.66
CA GLU A 406 -9.23 26.85 41.58
C GLU A 406 -9.80 25.44 41.34
N ILE A 407 -11.12 25.33 41.10
CA ILE A 407 -11.77 24.03 40.83
C ILE A 407 -11.33 23.47 39.47
N VAL A 408 -11.16 24.35 38.47
CA VAL A 408 -10.69 23.95 37.13
C VAL A 408 -9.25 23.47 37.21
N GLU A 409 -8.37 24.21 37.88
CA GLU A 409 -6.96 23.89 38.08
C GLU A 409 -6.78 22.55 38.81
N ASP A 410 -7.62 22.24 39.79
CA ASP A 410 -7.64 20.93 40.45
C ASP A 410 -7.90 19.77 39.45
N GLN A 411 -8.80 19.97 38.49
CA GLN A 411 -9.07 18.95 37.47
C GLN A 411 -7.96 18.85 36.42
N GLU A 412 -7.33 19.98 36.10
CA GLU A 412 -6.17 20.03 35.19
C GLU A 412 -4.97 19.29 35.77
N LEU A 413 -4.75 19.41 37.08
CA LEU A 413 -3.70 18.68 37.80
C LEU A 413 -3.89 17.16 37.68
N ILE A 414 -5.13 16.66 37.78
CA ILE A 414 -5.45 15.23 37.60
C ILE A 414 -5.03 14.74 36.20
N LEU A 415 -5.28 15.54 35.15
CA LEU A 415 -4.87 15.20 33.79
C LEU A 415 -3.34 15.18 33.64
N LEU A 416 -2.64 16.14 34.22
CA LEU A 416 -1.18 16.21 34.23
C LEU A 416 -0.54 15.02 34.95
N GLU A 417 -1.11 14.59 36.09
CA GLU A 417 -0.66 13.40 36.81
C GLU A 417 -0.90 12.12 35.99
N PHE A 418 -2.05 12.03 35.32
CA PHE A 418 -2.39 10.89 34.46
C PHE A 418 -1.45 10.75 33.26
N GLU A 419 -1.00 11.87 32.69
CA GLU A 419 -0.14 11.92 31.51
C GLU A 419 1.08 11.01 31.63
N CYS A 420 1.81 11.08 32.75
CA CYS A 420 3.04 10.31 32.93
C CYS A 420 2.81 8.79 32.82
N VAL A 421 1.73 8.29 33.43
CA VAL A 421 1.39 6.87 33.43
C VAL A 421 0.91 6.44 32.05
N PHE A 422 0.10 7.27 31.39
CA PHE A 422 -0.40 7.02 30.04
C PHE A 422 0.75 6.94 29.03
N ASN A 423 1.62 7.95 29.02
CA ASN A 423 2.75 8.06 28.09
C ASN A 423 3.75 6.91 28.26
N ARG A 424 4.02 6.47 29.49
CA ARG A 424 4.88 5.30 29.74
C ARG A 424 4.32 4.01 29.14
N LYS A 425 3.00 3.78 29.25
CA LYS A 425 2.35 2.61 28.64
C LYS A 425 2.38 2.68 27.11
N LEU A 426 2.14 3.86 26.56
CA LEU A 426 2.18 4.09 25.13
C LEU A 426 3.59 3.86 24.54
N ASP A 427 4.63 4.35 25.21
CA ASP A 427 6.02 4.12 24.79
C ASP A 427 6.37 2.62 24.72
N GLN A 428 5.94 1.84 25.72
CA GLN A 428 6.12 0.38 25.71
C GLN A 428 5.46 -0.28 24.50
N LEU A 429 4.28 0.18 24.09
CA LEU A 429 3.62 -0.29 22.88
C LEU A 429 4.38 0.13 21.62
N HIS A 430 4.87 1.37 21.55
CA HIS A 430 5.69 1.83 20.42
C HIS A 430 6.95 0.97 20.23
N MET A 431 7.65 0.67 21.32
CA MET A 431 8.83 -0.19 21.32
C MET A 431 8.49 -1.62 20.91
N ALA A 432 7.40 -2.20 21.44
CA ALA A 432 6.95 -3.56 21.10
C ALA A 432 6.62 -3.71 19.60
N HIS A 433 6.18 -2.64 18.95
CA HIS A 433 5.79 -2.61 17.54
C HIS A 433 6.85 -2.01 16.60
N ARG A 434 8.10 -1.81 17.07
CA ARG A 434 9.23 -1.27 16.28
C ARG A 434 8.97 0.14 15.69
N ASN A 435 8.15 0.94 16.36
CA ASN A 435 8.02 2.37 16.07
C ASN A 435 8.67 3.20 17.19
N GLY A 436 9.75 2.71 17.81
CA GLY A 436 10.47 3.48 18.81
C GLY A 436 10.95 4.82 18.24
N GLY A 437 10.80 5.91 19.01
CA GLY A 437 11.16 7.27 18.61
C GLY A 437 10.08 8.04 17.86
N THR A 438 8.88 7.48 17.66
CA THR A 438 7.71 8.27 17.27
C THR A 438 7.18 9.08 18.46
N GLY A 439 6.73 10.30 18.21
CA GLY A 439 6.01 11.12 19.19
C GLY A 439 4.49 11.02 19.07
N ILE A 440 3.98 10.12 18.22
CA ILE A 440 2.55 10.05 17.93
C ILE A 440 1.76 9.54 19.14
N GLY A 441 0.65 10.20 19.46
CA GLY A 441 -0.29 9.80 20.51
C GLY A 441 0.18 10.05 21.94
N PHE A 442 1.43 10.46 22.18
CA PHE A 442 1.87 10.88 23.50
C PHE A 442 1.00 12.05 23.95
N LEU A 443 0.29 11.91 25.06
CA LEU A 443 -0.54 12.96 25.63
C LEU A 443 0.37 14.12 26.05
N ARG A 444 0.06 15.32 25.54
CA ARG A 444 0.71 16.57 25.90
C ARG A 444 -0.32 17.45 26.59
N ALA A 445 -0.62 17.15 27.85
CA ALA A 445 -1.73 17.77 28.55
C ALA A 445 -1.53 19.28 28.70
N GLU A 446 -0.32 19.72 29.04
CA GLU A 446 -0.02 21.15 29.19
C GLU A 446 -0.35 21.95 27.92
N ASP A 447 0.07 21.48 26.75
CA ASP A 447 -0.19 22.18 25.48
C ASP A 447 -1.70 22.25 25.17
N ILE A 448 -2.44 21.15 25.40
CA ILE A 448 -3.90 21.10 25.17
C ILE A 448 -4.63 22.03 26.15
N LEU A 449 -4.22 22.03 27.42
CA LEU A 449 -4.82 22.87 28.46
C LEU A 449 -4.57 24.36 28.20
N GLN A 450 -3.41 24.73 27.66
CA GLN A 450 -3.15 26.10 27.20
C GLN A 450 -4.13 26.53 26.10
N PHE A 451 -4.42 25.66 25.12
CA PHE A 451 -5.47 25.93 24.14
C PHE A 451 -6.85 26.08 24.79
N TYR A 452 -7.20 25.21 25.74
CA TYR A 452 -8.50 25.27 26.42
C TYR A 452 -8.66 26.54 27.26
N SER A 453 -7.58 26.99 27.91
CA SER A 453 -7.58 28.27 28.62
C SER A 453 -7.82 29.41 27.65
N ALA A 454 -7.03 29.50 26.57
CA ALA A 454 -7.18 30.56 25.57
C ALA A 454 -8.58 30.57 24.93
N LEU A 455 -9.12 29.39 24.59
CA LEU A 455 -10.49 29.27 24.06
C LEU A 455 -11.55 29.75 25.06
N GLY A 456 -11.38 29.44 26.34
CA GLY A 456 -12.24 29.95 27.41
C GLY A 456 -12.17 31.48 27.53
N ASP A 457 -10.97 32.06 27.44
CA ASP A 457 -10.76 33.50 27.49
C ASP A 457 -11.40 34.23 26.30
N PHE A 458 -11.28 33.69 25.08
CA PHE A 458 -11.96 34.24 23.89
C PHE A 458 -13.49 34.15 24.00
N LEU A 459 -14.04 33.05 24.54
CA LEU A 459 -15.48 32.96 24.84
C LEU A 459 -15.92 33.96 25.92
N ALA A 460 -15.05 34.27 26.88
CA ALA A 460 -15.33 35.28 27.89
C ALA A 460 -15.33 36.70 27.31
N ALA A 461 -14.44 36.96 26.36
CA ALA A 461 -14.30 38.22 25.65
C ALA A 461 -15.27 38.41 24.47
N GLU A 462 -16.08 37.39 24.15
CA GLU A 462 -16.96 37.37 22.98
C GLU A 462 -16.22 37.56 21.63
N ASP A 463 -14.96 37.11 21.56
CA ASP A 463 -14.09 37.20 20.38
C ASP A 463 -14.20 35.95 19.51
N GLU A 464 -15.11 35.99 18.53
CA GLU A 464 -15.34 34.89 17.58
C GLU A 464 -14.11 34.57 16.72
N GLU A 465 -13.39 35.60 16.25
CA GLU A 465 -12.26 35.43 15.33
C GLU A 465 -11.06 34.80 16.07
N GLY A 466 -10.73 35.32 17.25
CA GLY A 466 -9.70 34.76 18.12
C GLY A 466 -10.01 33.32 18.52
N TYR A 467 -11.28 33.04 18.88
CA TYR A 467 -11.72 31.69 19.22
C TYR A 467 -11.53 30.70 18.08
N GLU A 468 -12.03 31.02 16.88
CA GLU A 468 -11.91 30.10 15.73
C GLU A 468 -10.44 29.93 15.30
N GLY A 469 -9.63 30.99 15.34
CA GLY A 469 -8.18 30.90 15.09
C GLY A 469 -7.48 29.94 16.05
N CYS A 470 -7.75 30.07 17.36
CA CYS A 470 -7.23 29.20 18.40
C CYS A 470 -7.70 27.75 18.21
N ARG A 471 -8.99 27.56 17.93
CA ARG A 471 -9.62 26.26 17.71
C ARG A 471 -9.04 25.54 16.49
N GLN A 472 -8.78 26.26 15.40
CA GLN A 472 -8.14 25.68 14.21
C GLN A 472 -6.69 25.28 14.48
N ASN A 473 -5.95 26.02 15.31
CA ASN A 473 -4.60 25.62 15.70
C ASN A 473 -4.63 24.34 16.55
N LEU A 474 -5.53 24.24 17.52
CA LEU A 474 -5.74 23.01 18.30
C LEU A 474 -6.11 21.82 17.39
N ARG A 475 -6.96 22.03 16.38
CA ARG A 475 -7.30 21.00 15.39
C ARG A 475 -6.07 20.48 14.65
N LYS A 476 -5.15 21.37 14.25
CA LYS A 476 -3.91 21.01 13.53
C LYS A 476 -2.94 20.27 14.44
N GLU A 477 -2.82 20.68 15.69
CA GLU A 477 -2.08 19.96 16.74
C GLU A 477 -2.64 18.55 16.93
N CYS A 478 -3.95 18.41 17.16
CA CYS A 478 -4.61 17.11 17.26
C CYS A 478 -4.33 16.23 16.03
N ALA A 479 -4.33 16.80 14.82
CA ALA A 479 -4.01 16.06 13.60
C ALA A 479 -2.55 15.57 13.56
N LEU A 480 -1.58 16.41 13.94
CA LEU A 480 -0.15 16.06 13.95
C LEU A 480 0.20 14.99 14.98
N TYR A 481 -0.39 15.07 16.18
CA TYR A 481 -0.15 14.11 17.26
C TYR A 481 -1.09 12.90 17.22
N GLY A 482 -2.03 12.86 16.28
CA GLY A 482 -2.94 11.72 16.11
C GLY A 482 -3.99 11.58 17.21
N TYR A 483 -4.40 12.70 17.81
CA TYR A 483 -5.48 12.74 18.79
C TYR A 483 -6.85 12.67 18.13
N SER A 484 -7.87 12.37 18.95
CA SER A 484 -9.26 12.38 18.51
C SER A 484 -9.72 13.80 18.18
N ASN A 485 -10.46 13.97 17.08
CA ASN A 485 -11.12 15.24 16.75
C ASN A 485 -12.14 15.66 17.82
N GLN A 486 -12.58 14.74 18.69
CA GLN A 486 -13.48 15.05 19.82
C GLN A 486 -12.83 15.93 20.89
N TRP A 487 -11.50 16.04 20.90
CA TRP A 487 -10.78 16.91 21.83
C TRP A 487 -10.79 18.37 21.40
N VAL A 488 -11.24 18.66 20.18
CA VAL A 488 -11.43 20.03 19.69
C VAL A 488 -12.84 20.47 20.06
N PRO A 489 -13.01 21.57 20.82
CA PRO A 489 -14.32 22.15 21.10
C PRO A 489 -15.17 22.45 19.84
N GLY A 490 -16.47 22.64 20.04
CA GLY A 490 -17.39 23.08 18.99
C GLY A 490 -17.01 24.43 18.40
N THR A 491 -17.64 24.80 17.29
CA THR A 491 -17.48 26.17 16.75
C THR A 491 -17.98 27.20 17.76
N TYR A 492 -17.53 28.45 17.63
CA TYR A 492 -17.93 29.55 18.52
C TYR A 492 -19.46 29.60 18.67
N LEU A 493 -20.18 29.59 17.55
CA LEU A 493 -21.64 29.57 17.52
C LEU A 493 -22.25 28.36 18.24
N GLN A 494 -21.69 27.17 18.05
CA GLN A 494 -22.19 25.96 18.74
C GLN A 494 -22.00 26.09 20.26
N GLU A 495 -20.85 26.59 20.70
CA GLU A 495 -20.52 26.68 22.12
C GLU A 495 -21.37 27.74 22.82
N VAL A 496 -21.55 28.91 22.21
CA VAL A 496 -22.42 29.99 22.71
C VAL A 496 -23.89 29.56 22.73
N CYS A 497 -24.41 28.94 21.67
CA CYS A 497 -25.82 28.49 21.64
C CYS A 497 -26.14 27.45 22.72
N THR A 498 -25.19 26.56 23.03
CA THR A 498 -25.39 25.54 24.07
C THR A 498 -25.40 26.16 25.48
N ALA A 499 -24.84 27.37 25.67
CA ALA A 499 -24.93 28.09 26.94
C ALA A 499 -26.30 28.76 27.18
N MET A 500 -27.09 29.01 26.13
CA MET A 500 -28.41 29.67 26.24
C MET A 500 -29.56 28.72 26.63
N TYR A 501 -29.37 27.41 26.51
CA TYR A 501 -30.35 26.39 26.92
C TYR A 501 -29.68 25.32 27.79
N PRO A 502 -29.42 25.60 29.07
CA PRO A 502 -29.10 24.55 30.02
C PRO A 502 -30.36 23.71 30.24
N TRP A 503 -30.23 22.39 30.12
CA TRP A 503 -31.28 21.41 30.40
C TRP A 503 -31.84 21.53 31.81
#